data_AF-A0A817Y4Y2-F1
#
_entry.id   AF-A0A817Y4Y2-F1
#
_cell.length_a   1.000
_cell.length_b   1.000
_cell.length_c   1.000
_cell.angle_alpha   90.00
_cell.angle_beta   90.00
_cell.angle_gamma   90.00
#
_symmetry.space_group_name_H-M   'P 1'
#
loop_
_entity.id
_entity.type
_entity.pdbx_description
1 polymer ?
#
loop_
_entity_poly.entity_id
_entity_poly.type
_entity_poly.pdbx_seq_one_letter_code
_entity_poly.pdbx_strand_id
1 'polypeptide(L)' 'MGPKLGVKAVSKAINCAKSTVPYWLNRWKESKDLSDSKRTGRPRGTTEKIDQRISDLATNDNIATTRDIQR' A
#
# COMPACT_ATOMS: atom_id res chain seq x y z
N MET A 1 -31.21 -15.99 5.03
CA MET A 1 -29.74 -16.17 4.87
C MET A 1 -29.43 -16.05 3.39
N GLY A 2 -28.63 -15.05 3.00
CA GLY A 2 -28.31 -14.82 1.58
C GLY A 2 -27.56 -15.98 0.94
N PRO A 3 -27.52 -16.06 -0.41
CA PRO A 3 -26.81 -17.12 -1.11
C PRO A 3 -25.34 -17.16 -0.67
N LYS A 4 -24.86 -18.33 -0.25
CA LYS A 4 -23.43 -18.55 0.03
C LYS A 4 -22.67 -18.46 -1.29
N LEU A 5 -22.13 -17.28 -1.59
CA LEU A 5 -21.19 -17.11 -2.70
C LEU A 5 -19.97 -17.98 -2.41
N GLY A 6 -19.77 -19.02 -3.22
CA GLY A 6 -18.59 -19.88 -3.12
C GLY A 6 -17.32 -19.10 -3.45
N VAL A 7 -16.17 -19.55 -2.93
CA VAL A 7 -14.84 -18.94 -3.15
C VAL A 7 -14.57 -18.65 -4.63
N LYS A 8 -14.97 -19.56 -5.52
CA LYS A 8 -14.83 -19.40 -6.99
C LYS A 8 -15.65 -18.22 -7.54
N ALA A 9 -16.87 -18.03 -7.05
CA ALA A 9 -17.73 -16.93 -7.48
C ALA A 9 -17.18 -15.59 -7.00
N VAL A 10 -16.76 -15.53 -5.73
CA VAL A 10 -16.15 -14.32 -5.15
C VAL A 10 -14.87 -13.96 -5.90
N SER A 11 -13.89 -14.87 -5.98
CA SER A 11 -12.61 -14.60 -6.67
C SER A 11 -12.78 -14.12 -8.11
N LYS A 12 -13.76 -14.65 -8.85
CA LYS A 12 -14.08 -14.18 -10.20
C LYS A 12 -14.67 -12.77 -10.20
N ALA A 13 -15.55 -12.45 -9.25
CA ALA A 13 -16.18 -11.13 -9.15
C ALA A 13 -15.20 -10.01 -8.78
N ILE A 14 -14.24 -10.28 -7.89
CA ILE A 14 -13.21 -9.31 -7.45
C ILE A 14 -11.88 -9.44 -8.20
N ASN A 15 -11.83 -10.27 -9.25
CA ASN A 15 -10.65 -10.52 -10.09
C ASN A 15 -9.37 -10.77 -9.26
N CYS A 16 -9.43 -11.73 -8.34
CA CYS A 16 -8.29 -12.09 -7.49
C CYS A 16 -8.00 -13.60 -7.54
N ALA A 17 -6.86 -14.01 -7.01
CA ALA A 17 -6.54 -15.42 -6.87
C ALA A 17 -7.54 -16.10 -5.92
N LYS A 18 -7.92 -17.35 -6.23
CA LYS A 18 -8.85 -18.13 -5.38
C LYS A 18 -8.38 -18.28 -3.94
N SER A 19 -7.06 -18.30 -3.71
CA SER A 19 -6.43 -18.36 -2.39
C SER A 19 -6.55 -17.07 -1.58
N THR A 20 -6.78 -15.93 -2.23
CA THR A 20 -6.93 -14.63 -1.56
C THR A 20 -8.22 -14.54 -0.75
N VAL A 21 -9.31 -15.12 -1.25
CA VAL A 21 -10.62 -15.11 -0.58
C VAL A 21 -10.58 -15.78 0.80
N PRO A 22 -10.11 -17.04 0.97
CA PRO A 22 -10.02 -17.65 2.30
C PRO A 22 -9.03 -16.93 3.21
N TYR A 23 -7.93 -16.38 2.66
CA TYR A 23 -6.99 -15.57 3.42
C TYR A 23 -7.65 -14.34 4.05
N TRP A 24 -8.39 -13.54 3.27
CA TRP A 24 -9.14 -12.40 3.78
C TRP A 24 -10.23 -12.82 4.78
N LEU A 25 -10.96 -13.91 4.52
CA LEU A 25 -11.96 -14.40 5.45
C LEU A 25 -11.36 -14.81 6.81
N ASN A 26 -10.20 -15.45 6.83
CA ASN A 26 -9.51 -15.77 8.08
C ASN A 26 -9.04 -14.51 8.79
N ARG A 27 -8.38 -13.58 8.08
CA ARG A 27 -7.96 -12.29 8.66
C ARG A 27 -9.15 -11.53 9.28
N TRP A 28 -10.28 -11.46 8.57
CA TRP A 28 -11.50 -10.82 9.08
C TRP A 28 -12.09 -11.54 10.31
N LYS A 29 -11.99 -12.87 10.38
CA LYS A 29 -12.43 -13.61 11.58
C LYS A 29 -11.57 -13.28 12.79
N GLU A 30 -10.27 -13.13 12.58
CA GLU A 30 -9.28 -12.85 13.64
C GLU A 30 -9.34 -11.40 14.13
N SER A 31 -9.20 -10.43 13.23
CA SER A 31 -9.03 -9.01 13.61
C SER A 31 -10.24 -8.13 13.31
N LYS A 32 -11.22 -8.62 12.54
CA LYS A 32 -12.27 -7.78 11.93
C LYS A 32 -11.69 -6.61 11.11
N ASP A 33 -10.50 -6.81 10.54
CA ASP A 33 -9.80 -5.80 9.75
C ASP A 33 -9.21 -6.41 8.47
N LEU A 34 -9.49 -5.76 7.34
CA LEU A 34 -8.96 -6.08 6.01
C LEU A 34 -8.08 -4.96 5.44
N SER A 35 -7.80 -3.91 6.23
CA SER A 35 -6.93 -2.81 5.84
C SER A 35 -5.54 -3.33 5.47
N ASP A 36 -4.88 -2.63 4.54
CA ASP A 36 -3.51 -2.96 4.19
C ASP A 36 -2.62 -2.82 5.42
N SER A 37 -1.78 -3.84 5.66
CA SER A 37 -0.79 -3.74 6.71
C SER A 37 0.23 -2.68 6.35
N LYS A 38 0.78 -1.99 7.35
CA LYS A 38 1.92 -1.10 7.14
C LYS A 38 3.03 -1.84 6.40
N ARG A 39 3.70 -1.17 5.45
CA ARG A 39 4.81 -1.75 4.68
C ARG A 39 5.80 -2.40 5.65
N THR A 40 6.04 -3.69 5.44
CA THR A 40 7.13 -4.40 6.09
C THR A 40 8.42 -4.03 5.36
N GLY A 41 9.32 -3.34 6.06
CA GLY A 41 10.55 -2.84 5.47
C GLY A 41 11.23 -1.80 6.34
N ARG A 42 12.42 -1.35 5.91
CA ARG A 42 13.13 -0.27 6.60
C ARG A 42 12.24 0.99 6.59
N PRO A 43 12.06 1.67 7.74
CA PRO A 43 11.35 2.94 7.79
C PRO A 43 11.90 3.89 6.72
N ARG A 44 11.01 4.68 6.10
CA ARG A 44 11.46 5.73 5.19
C ARG A 44 12.30 6.74 5.99
N GLY A 45 13.49 7.03 5.49
CA GLY A 45 14.36 8.07 6.05
C GLY A 45 13.94 9.47 5.63
N THR A 46 13.06 9.58 4.63
CA THR A 46 12.54 10.84 4.09
C THR A 46 11.06 10.98 4.39
N THR A 47 10.62 12.23 4.54
CA THR A 47 9.20 12.59 4.59
C THR A 47 8.71 12.91 3.18
N GLU A 48 7.39 12.87 2.96
CA GLU A 48 6.79 13.21 1.67
C GLU A 48 7.16 14.62 1.19
N LYS A 49 7.28 15.57 2.12
CA LYS A 49 7.75 16.93 1.84
C LYS A 49 9.20 16.97 1.34
N ILE A 50 10.08 16.15 1.92
CA ILE A 50 11.48 16.04 1.49
C ILE A 50 11.54 15.40 0.11
N ASP A 51 10.75 14.34 -0.14
CA ASP A 51 10.70 13.67 -1.45
C ASP A 51 10.22 14.63 -2.55
N GLN A 52 9.18 15.41 -2.28
CA GLN A 52 8.69 16.44 -3.20
C GLN A 52 9.76 17.48 -3.49
N ARG A 53 10.45 17.97 -2.46
CA ARG A 53 11.52 18.96 -2.63
C ARG A 53 12.71 18.41 -3.42
N ILE A 54 13.08 17.15 -3.24
CA ILE A 54 14.09 16.47 -4.07
C ILE A 54 13.63 16.43 -5.53
N SER A 55 12.37 16.07 -5.79
CA SER A 55 11.81 16.02 -7.14
C SER A 55 11.79 17.40 -7.80
N ASP A 56 11.40 18.44 -7.07
CA ASP A 56 11.34 19.81 -7.56
C ASP A 56 12.72 20.35 -7.90
N LEU A 57 13.71 20.13 -7.01
CA LEU A 57 15.10 20.51 -7.25
C LEU A 57 15.69 19.77 -8.44
N ALA A 58 15.46 18.46 -8.55
CA ALA A 58 15.96 17.66 -9.68
C ALA A 58 15.35 18.09 -11.03
N THR A 59 14.14 18.63 -11.02
CA THR A 59 13.43 19.06 -12.24
C THR A 59 13.82 20.48 -12.66
N ASN A 60 14.05 21.38 -11.70
CA ASN A 60 14.23 22.82 -11.97
C ASN A 60 15.69 23.31 -11.82
N ASP A 61 16.54 22.64 -11.03
CA ASP A 61 17.90 23.09 -10.72
C ASP A 61 18.93 21.99 -10.98
N ASN A 62 19.82 22.20 -11.96
CA ASN A 62 20.90 21.24 -12.27
C ASN A 62 21.99 21.17 -11.19
N ILE A 63 21.98 22.06 -10.18
CA ILE A 63 22.98 22.11 -9.09
C ILE A 63 22.25 22.33 -7.76
N ALA A 64 21.76 21.25 -7.16
CA ALA A 64 21.18 21.24 -5.82
C ALA A 64 22.12 20.58 -4.81
N THR A 65 22.26 21.16 -3.62
CA THR A 65 23.08 20.61 -2.52
C THR A 65 22.18 19.96 -1.47
N THR A 66 22.72 19.04 -0.65
CA THR A 66 22.00 18.40 0.45
C THR A 66 21.30 19.39 1.39
N ARG A 67 21.88 20.58 1.60
CA ARG A 67 21.27 21.65 2.43
C ARG A 67 19.98 22.20 1.84
N ASP A 68 19.87 22.23 0.53
CA ASP A 68 18.69 22.74 -0.19
C ASP A 68 17.51 21.77 -0.08
N ILE A 69 17.80 20.49 0.15
CA ILE A 69 16.83 19.40 0.33
C ILE A 69 16.29 19.35 1.78
N GLN A 70 17.12 19.66 2.77
CA GLN A 70 16.81 19.46 4.19
C GLN A 70 16.06 20.62 4.87
N ARG A 71 15.89 21.79 4.21
CA ARG A 71 15.12 22.94 4.71
C ARG A 71 13.61 22.78 4.55
#